data_AF-A0A951XDP5-F1
#
_entry.id   AF-A0A951XDP5-F1
#
_cell.length_a   1.000
_cell.length_b   1.000
_cell.length_c   1.000
_cell.angle_alpha   90.00
_cell.angle_beta   90.00
_cell.angle_gamma   90.00
#
_symmetry.space_group_name_H-M   'P 1'
#
loop_
_entity.id
_entity.type
_entity.pdbx_description
1 polymer ?
#
loop_
_entity_poly.entity_id
_entity_poly.type
_entity_poly.pdbx_seq_one_letter_code
_entity_poly.pdbx_strand_id
1 'polypeptide(L)'
;DERVDYELSVAKNHSGIYELRGYKASLYIEGQPGEKREHYFSLNRGNEFNSRQAYNLLAGRSVQNETGWLQLDLTDKHPDGSYRMKVFNPGYGFDLEKNVKLLLGNDGFAKEETKKLLEDLRNGERVGVVFQENGLKKQLSIEANPQFNTLNIYNETGNRVSLRSVLGISTPEPAKLSMSEKQHYEFNQIPKKAIRIRNNGLSFLVLLILTH
;
A
#
# COMPACT_ATOMS: atom_id res chain seq x y z
N ASP A 1 -20.95 -2.13 0.17
CA ASP A 1 -20.28 -2.03 -1.15
C ASP A 1 -19.88 -0.60 -1.44
N GLU A 2 -18.59 -0.37 -1.67
CA GLU A 2 -18.07 0.92 -2.13
C GLU A 2 -18.41 1.13 -3.61
N ARG A 3 -18.78 2.36 -3.98
CA ARG A 3 -19.10 2.73 -5.36
C ARG A 3 -18.08 3.74 -5.88
N VAL A 4 -17.65 3.57 -7.13
CA VAL A 4 -16.83 4.54 -7.84
C VAL A 4 -17.45 4.84 -9.20
N ASP A 5 -17.66 6.13 -9.48
CA ASP A 5 -18.10 6.61 -10.80
C ASP A 5 -16.91 7.21 -11.56
N TYR A 6 -16.86 7.01 -12.88
CA TYR A 6 -15.85 7.59 -13.78
C TYR A 6 -16.53 8.41 -14.88
N GLU A 7 -16.12 9.66 -15.02
CA GLU A 7 -16.57 10.58 -16.08
C GLU A 7 -15.39 10.90 -17.00
N LEU A 8 -15.49 10.55 -18.28
CA LEU A 8 -14.42 10.76 -19.26
C LEU A 8 -14.47 12.18 -19.82
N SER A 9 -13.32 12.86 -19.84
CA SER A 9 -13.17 14.19 -20.44
C SER A 9 -12.54 14.06 -21.82
N VAL A 10 -13.33 14.34 -22.86
CA VAL A 10 -12.89 14.31 -24.27
C VAL A 10 -13.01 15.71 -24.84
N ALA A 11 -11.95 16.21 -25.47
CA ALA A 11 -11.93 17.55 -26.04
C ALA A 11 -11.33 17.55 -27.45
N LYS A 12 -11.86 18.41 -28.31
CA LYS A 12 -11.34 18.64 -29.66
C LYS A 12 -10.04 19.45 -29.58
N ASN A 13 -8.97 18.96 -30.20
CA ASN A 13 -7.69 19.67 -30.29
C ASN A 13 -7.70 20.72 -31.42
N HIS A 14 -6.62 21.51 -31.55
CA HIS A 14 -6.49 22.57 -32.57
C HIS A 14 -6.59 22.06 -34.01
N SER A 15 -6.21 20.80 -34.27
CA SER A 15 -6.34 20.14 -35.58
C SER A 15 -7.74 19.56 -35.82
N GLY A 16 -8.65 19.73 -34.87
CA GLY A 16 -10.03 19.28 -34.96
C GLY A 16 -10.27 17.81 -34.59
N ILE A 17 -9.27 17.12 -34.04
CA ILE A 17 -9.36 15.72 -33.61
C ILE A 17 -9.82 15.67 -32.15
N TYR A 18 -10.76 14.78 -31.82
CA TYR A 18 -11.18 14.55 -30.45
C TYR A 18 -10.16 13.66 -29.73
N GLU A 19 -9.68 14.12 -28.58
CA GLU A 19 -8.70 13.43 -27.75
C GLU A 19 -9.26 13.25 -26.33
N LEU A 20 -9.02 12.08 -25.74
CA LEU A 20 -9.27 11.86 -24.32
C LEU A 20 -8.25 12.67 -23.50
N ARG A 21 -8.73 13.64 -22.71
CA ARG A 21 -7.91 14.53 -21.87
C ARG A 21 -7.68 13.99 -20.47
N GLY A 22 -8.54 13.11 -20.00
CA GLY A 22 -8.54 12.69 -18.62
C GLY A 22 -9.87 12.07 -18.22
N TYR A 23 -10.00 11.81 -16.94
CA TYR A 23 -11.25 11.36 -16.35
C TYR A 23 -11.38 11.87 -14.91
N LYS A 24 -12.61 12.16 -14.50
CA LYS A 24 -12.94 12.40 -13.10
C LYS A 24 -13.37 11.09 -12.47
N ALA A 25 -12.74 10.71 -11.36
CA ALA A 25 -13.19 9.60 -10.53
C ALA A 25 -13.87 10.13 -9.26
N SER A 26 -14.96 9.49 -8.85
CA SER A 26 -15.77 9.85 -7.68
C SER A 26 -16.03 8.63 -6.81
N LEU A 27 -15.37 8.55 -5.65
CA LEU A 27 -15.55 7.49 -4.66
C LEU A 27 -16.60 7.91 -3.63
N TYR A 28 -17.64 7.11 -3.47
CA TYR A 28 -18.69 7.30 -2.47
C TYR A 28 -18.33 6.51 -1.21
N ILE A 29 -18.31 7.20 -0.07
CA ILE A 29 -17.89 6.59 1.20
C ILE A 29 -19.05 5.79 1.81
N GLU A 30 -18.82 4.52 2.07
CA GLU A 30 -19.81 3.64 2.68
C GLU A 30 -20.18 4.13 4.10
N GLY A 31 -21.48 4.10 4.41
CA GLY A 31 -21.98 4.53 5.72
C GLY A 31 -22.02 6.05 5.94
N GLN A 32 -21.61 6.86 4.95
CA GLN A 32 -21.65 8.32 5.02
C GLN A 32 -22.37 8.90 3.79
N PRO A 33 -23.73 8.87 3.78
CA PRO A 33 -24.51 9.38 2.66
C PRO A 33 -24.17 10.86 2.37
N GLY A 34 -23.74 11.13 1.13
CA GLY A 34 -23.37 12.47 0.68
C GLY A 34 -21.87 12.78 0.78
N GLU A 35 -21.08 11.98 1.50
CA GLU A 35 -19.63 12.07 1.44
C GLU A 35 -19.10 11.36 0.19
N LYS A 36 -18.45 12.13 -0.66
CA LYS A 36 -17.68 11.62 -1.80
C LYS A 36 -16.33 12.29 -1.90
N ARG A 37 -15.35 11.52 -2.37
CA ARG A 37 -14.03 12.02 -2.73
C ARG A 37 -13.92 12.02 -4.23
N GLU A 38 -13.52 13.16 -4.79
CA GLU A 38 -13.45 13.36 -6.24
C GLU A 38 -12.09 13.87 -6.64
N HIS A 39 -11.57 13.38 -7.76
CA HIS A 39 -10.33 13.85 -8.33
C HIS A 39 -10.34 13.72 -9.84
N TYR A 40 -9.79 14.72 -10.54
CA TYR A 40 -9.61 14.69 -11.99
C TYR A 40 -8.19 14.22 -12.33
N PHE A 41 -8.10 13.08 -13.01
CA PHE A 41 -6.84 12.51 -13.48
C PHE A 41 -6.62 12.91 -14.94
N SER A 42 -5.67 13.81 -15.18
CA SER A 42 -5.28 14.20 -16.54
C SER A 42 -4.45 13.12 -17.21
N LEU A 43 -4.76 12.78 -18.47
CA LEU A 43 -3.92 11.93 -19.32
C LEU A 43 -2.83 12.78 -19.99
N ASN A 44 -1.93 13.29 -19.17
CA ASN A 44 -0.67 13.89 -19.64
C ASN A 44 0.42 12.81 -19.55
N ARG A 45 1.36 12.79 -20.50
CA ARG A 45 2.43 11.78 -20.54
C ARG A 45 3.11 11.67 -19.16
N GLY A 46 3.14 10.46 -18.60
CA GLY A 46 3.79 10.16 -17.32
C GLY A 46 2.91 10.28 -16.06
N ASN A 47 1.64 10.71 -16.18
CA ASN A 47 0.69 10.83 -15.07
C ASN A 47 -0.59 10.01 -15.28
N GLU A 48 -0.47 8.91 -16.01
CA GLU A 48 -1.60 8.03 -16.33
C GLU A 48 -1.84 7.07 -15.17
N PHE A 49 -3.03 7.15 -14.57
CA PHE A 49 -3.48 6.21 -13.57
C PHE A 49 -4.54 5.31 -14.18
N ASN A 50 -4.47 4.01 -13.90
CA ASN A 50 -5.58 3.12 -14.21
C ASN A 50 -6.73 3.31 -13.18
N SER A 51 -7.90 2.73 -13.46
CA SER A 51 -9.07 2.84 -12.58
C SER A 51 -8.80 2.34 -11.15
N ARG A 52 -8.04 1.25 -11.02
CA ARG A 52 -7.65 0.68 -9.73
C ARG A 52 -6.81 1.66 -8.90
N GLN A 53 -5.79 2.26 -9.51
CA GLN A 53 -4.96 3.28 -8.87
C GLN A 53 -5.75 4.53 -8.50
N ALA A 54 -6.65 5.01 -9.37
CA ALA A 54 -7.52 6.15 -9.08
C ALA A 54 -8.41 5.91 -7.86
N TYR A 55 -9.02 4.72 -7.77
CA TYR A 55 -9.77 4.31 -6.57
C TYR A 55 -8.87 4.31 -5.33
N ASN A 56 -7.68 3.70 -5.41
CA ASN A 56 -6.76 3.64 -4.27
C ASN A 56 -6.30 5.01 -3.79
N LEU A 57 -6.02 5.94 -4.72
CA LEU A 57 -5.71 7.33 -4.41
C LEU A 57 -6.86 8.03 -3.68
N LEU A 58 -8.11 7.85 -4.14
CA LEU A 58 -9.30 8.39 -3.48
C LEU A 58 -9.56 7.73 -2.11
N ALA A 59 -9.23 6.45 -1.97
CA ALA A 59 -9.27 5.75 -0.68
C ALA A 59 -8.17 6.24 0.30
N GLY A 60 -7.25 7.10 -0.16
CA GLY A 60 -6.15 7.64 0.63
C GLY A 60 -4.91 6.73 0.66
N ARG A 61 -4.85 5.70 -0.18
CA ARG A 61 -3.71 4.79 -0.32
C ARG A 61 -2.69 5.35 -1.31
N SER A 62 -1.46 4.87 -1.19
CA SER A 62 -0.37 5.27 -2.08
C SER A 62 -0.24 4.32 -3.27
N VAL A 63 0.05 4.86 -4.45
CA VAL A 63 0.29 4.10 -5.68
C VAL A 63 1.70 4.39 -6.21
N GLN A 64 2.29 3.48 -6.96
CA GLN A 64 3.57 3.67 -7.62
C GLN A 64 3.38 3.83 -9.13
N ASN A 65 4.09 4.79 -9.72
CA ASN A 65 4.29 4.89 -11.17
C ASN A 65 5.78 5.13 -11.48
N GLU A 66 6.09 5.56 -12.71
CA GLU A 66 7.47 5.81 -13.16
C GLU A 66 8.18 6.95 -12.39
N THR A 67 7.44 7.92 -11.84
CA THR A 67 8.03 9.08 -11.14
C THR A 67 8.30 8.81 -9.66
N GLY A 68 7.65 7.81 -9.08
CA GLY A 68 7.80 7.42 -7.68
C GLY A 68 6.47 6.96 -7.08
N TRP A 69 6.35 7.15 -5.76
CA TRP A 69 5.10 6.90 -5.07
C TRP A 69 4.25 8.16 -4.96
N LEU A 70 2.94 8.00 -5.07
CA LEU A 70 1.97 9.08 -5.18
C LEU A 70 0.83 8.84 -4.20
N GLN A 71 0.34 9.92 -3.58
CA GLN A 71 -0.79 9.87 -2.66
C GLN A 71 -1.55 11.20 -2.70
N LEU A 72 -2.88 11.17 -2.66
CA LEU A 72 -3.66 12.40 -2.50
C LEU A 72 -3.57 12.90 -1.05
N ASP A 73 -3.32 14.20 -0.89
CA ASP A 73 -3.56 14.87 0.37
C ASP A 73 -5.06 15.18 0.50
N LEU A 74 -5.79 14.29 1.16
CA LEU A 74 -7.24 14.43 1.35
C LEU A 74 -7.62 15.62 2.24
N THR A 75 -6.65 16.32 2.84
CA THR A 75 -6.86 17.53 3.65
C THR A 75 -6.59 18.82 2.88
N ASP A 76 -5.96 18.74 1.70
CA ASP A 76 -5.59 19.88 0.86
C ASP A 76 -6.33 19.80 -0.48
N LYS A 77 -7.49 20.46 -0.55
CA LYS A 77 -8.39 20.48 -1.70
C LYS A 77 -8.29 21.82 -2.44
N HIS A 78 -8.04 21.76 -3.74
CA HIS A 78 -8.04 22.91 -4.61
C HIS A 78 -9.48 23.43 -4.88
N PRO A 79 -9.64 24.70 -5.31
CA PRO A 79 -10.96 25.27 -5.59
C PRO A 79 -11.78 24.52 -6.66
N ASP A 80 -11.12 23.84 -7.60
CA ASP A 80 -11.75 23.00 -8.63
C ASP A 80 -12.23 21.63 -8.10
N GLY A 81 -11.97 21.36 -6.82
CA GLY A 81 -12.34 20.14 -6.13
C GLY A 81 -11.34 19.00 -6.25
N SER A 82 -10.22 19.20 -6.94
CA SER A 82 -9.11 18.24 -6.95
C SER A 82 -8.32 18.29 -5.63
N TYR A 83 -7.58 17.23 -5.34
CA TYR A 83 -6.71 17.13 -4.15
C TYR A 83 -5.27 17.40 -4.55
N ARG A 84 -4.47 17.97 -3.66
CA ARG A 84 -3.03 18.05 -3.90
C ARG A 84 -2.42 16.65 -3.97
N MET A 85 -1.56 16.41 -4.97
CA MET A 85 -0.78 15.17 -5.08
C MET A 85 0.52 15.30 -4.28
N LYS A 86 0.77 14.37 -3.36
CA LYS A 86 2.09 14.14 -2.75
C LYS A 86 2.89 13.20 -3.63
N VAL A 87 4.18 13.53 -3.82
CA VAL A 87 5.13 12.70 -4.55
C VAL A 87 6.27 12.31 -3.63
N PHE A 88 6.50 11.01 -3.49
CA PHE A 88 7.63 10.43 -2.80
C PHE A 88 8.57 9.82 -3.85
N ASN A 89 9.53 10.64 -4.30
CA ASN A 89 10.52 10.26 -5.31
C ASN A 89 11.38 9.08 -4.82
N PRO A 90 12.07 8.34 -5.70
CA PRO A 90 12.95 7.23 -5.30
C PRO A 90 13.98 7.60 -4.22
N GLY A 91 14.48 8.84 -4.22
CA GLY A 91 15.39 9.34 -3.18
C GLY A 91 14.78 9.49 -1.77
N TYR A 92 13.46 9.38 -1.62
CA TYR A 92 12.77 9.44 -0.33
C TYR A 92 13.05 8.20 0.54
N GLY A 93 13.41 7.07 -0.07
CA GLY A 93 13.93 5.89 0.63
C GLY A 93 12.90 4.80 0.96
N PHE A 94 11.66 4.91 0.48
CA PHE A 94 10.69 3.82 0.63
C PHE A 94 11.01 2.66 -0.32
N ASP A 95 11.37 1.52 0.26
CA ASP A 95 11.63 0.28 -0.46
C ASP A 95 10.55 -0.75 -0.10
N LEU A 96 9.62 -0.96 -1.04
CA LEU A 96 8.51 -1.89 -0.88
C LEU A 96 8.99 -3.32 -0.70
N GLU A 97 9.96 -3.76 -1.51
CA GLU A 97 10.44 -5.14 -1.49
C GLU A 97 11.14 -5.45 -0.17
N LYS A 98 11.98 -4.52 0.31
CA LYS A 98 12.62 -4.66 1.62
C LYS A 98 11.61 -4.75 2.75
N ASN A 99 10.56 -3.92 2.73
CA ASN A 99 9.53 -3.95 3.76
C ASN A 99 8.71 -5.25 3.72
N VAL A 100 8.34 -5.74 2.54
CA VAL A 100 7.63 -7.02 2.39
C VAL A 100 8.55 -8.20 2.77
N LYS A 101 9.86 -8.17 2.45
CA LYS A 101 10.86 -9.16 2.92
C LYS A 101 10.96 -9.20 4.43
N LEU A 102 10.97 -8.04 5.08
CA LEU A 102 11.04 -7.96 6.53
C LEU A 102 9.81 -8.59 7.21
N LEU A 103 8.63 -8.46 6.59
CA LEU A 103 7.40 -9.02 7.12
C LEU A 103 7.23 -10.51 6.80
N LEU A 104 7.48 -10.94 5.56
CA LEU A 104 7.17 -12.30 5.08
C LEU A 104 8.39 -13.24 5.01
N GLY A 105 9.60 -12.73 5.20
CA GLY A 105 10.84 -13.50 5.05
C GLY A 105 11.35 -13.61 3.61
N ASN A 106 12.53 -14.20 3.44
CA ASN A 106 13.26 -14.25 2.16
C ASN A 106 12.77 -15.35 1.20
N ASP A 107 12.20 -16.44 1.72
CA ASP A 107 11.97 -17.67 0.95
C ASP A 107 10.83 -17.55 -0.09
N GLY A 108 10.11 -16.43 -0.11
CA GLY A 108 8.97 -16.17 -0.99
C GLY A 108 9.26 -15.33 -2.23
N PHE A 109 10.35 -14.57 -2.28
CA PHE A 109 10.49 -13.46 -3.25
C PHE A 109 10.71 -13.87 -4.71
N ALA A 110 11.13 -15.10 -4.97
CA ALA A 110 11.27 -15.64 -6.32
C ALA A 110 9.95 -16.18 -6.90
N LYS A 111 8.88 -16.25 -6.10
CA LYS A 111 7.60 -16.87 -6.49
C LYS A 111 6.68 -15.87 -7.18
N GLU A 112 5.87 -16.34 -8.13
CA GLU A 112 4.91 -15.51 -8.87
C GLU A 112 3.89 -14.84 -7.95
N GLU A 113 3.52 -15.49 -6.85
CA GLU A 113 2.62 -14.93 -5.84
C GLU A 113 3.19 -13.67 -5.17
N THR A 114 4.51 -13.62 -4.94
CA THR A 114 5.15 -12.44 -4.37
C THR A 114 5.26 -11.33 -5.40
N LYS A 115 5.49 -11.65 -6.68
CA LYS A 115 5.46 -10.64 -7.75
C LYS A 115 4.07 -10.00 -7.85
N LYS A 116 3.01 -10.81 -7.83
CA LYS A 116 1.62 -10.35 -7.80
C LYS A 116 1.33 -9.49 -6.58
N LEU A 117 1.76 -9.92 -5.38
CA LEU A 117 1.62 -9.13 -4.15
C LEU A 117 2.27 -7.75 -4.29
N LEU A 118 3.51 -7.70 -4.79
CA LEU A 118 4.22 -6.45 -5.01
C LEU A 118 3.49 -5.57 -6.04
N GLU A 119 3.00 -6.14 -7.13
CA GLU A 119 2.22 -5.42 -8.13
C GLU A 119 0.90 -4.86 -7.57
N ASP A 120 0.14 -5.65 -6.81
CA ASP A 120 -1.08 -5.20 -6.15
C ASP A 120 -0.77 -4.05 -5.17
N LEU A 121 0.27 -4.17 -4.35
CA LEU A 121 0.73 -3.11 -3.43
C LEU A 121 1.20 -1.85 -4.19
N ARG A 122 1.87 -1.99 -5.33
CA ARG A 122 2.24 -0.86 -6.21
C ARG A 122 1.02 -0.19 -6.83
N ASN A 123 -0.04 -0.93 -7.12
CA ASN A 123 -1.31 -0.35 -7.52
C ASN A 123 -2.07 0.31 -6.36
N GLY A 124 -1.54 0.23 -5.14
CA GLY A 124 -2.11 0.80 -3.92
C GLY A 124 -3.16 -0.07 -3.25
N GLU A 125 -3.23 -1.35 -3.61
CA GLU A 125 -4.16 -2.29 -2.98
C GLU A 125 -3.83 -2.51 -1.50
N ARG A 126 -4.87 -2.81 -0.73
CA ARG A 126 -4.73 -3.46 0.57
C ARG A 126 -4.85 -4.97 0.35
N VAL A 127 -3.75 -5.68 0.52
CA VAL A 127 -3.66 -7.11 0.19
C VAL A 127 -3.64 -7.95 1.46
N GLY A 128 -4.48 -8.99 1.50
CA GLY A 128 -4.46 -9.99 2.56
C GLY A 128 -3.23 -10.89 2.47
N VAL A 129 -2.56 -11.14 3.59
CA VAL A 129 -1.39 -12.01 3.68
C VAL A 129 -1.50 -12.92 4.91
N VAL A 130 -0.94 -14.12 4.82
CA VAL A 130 -0.83 -15.02 5.97
C VAL A 130 0.59 -14.94 6.51
N PHE A 131 0.72 -14.45 7.74
CA PHE A 131 1.98 -14.44 8.47
C PHE A 131 2.06 -15.69 9.35
N GLN A 132 3.21 -16.37 9.33
CA GLN A 132 3.41 -17.56 10.14
C GLN A 132 4.63 -17.39 11.05
N GLU A 133 4.42 -17.57 12.35
CA GLU A 133 5.46 -17.48 13.38
C GLU A 133 5.26 -18.58 14.40
N ASN A 134 6.31 -19.35 14.69
CA ASN A 134 6.29 -20.47 15.65
C ASN A 134 5.15 -21.48 15.41
N GLY A 135 4.76 -21.69 14.14
CA GLY A 135 3.66 -22.59 13.76
C GLY A 135 2.26 -21.96 13.85
N LEU A 136 2.12 -20.75 14.39
CA LEU A 136 0.86 -20.02 14.43
C LEU A 136 0.67 -19.19 13.16
N LYS A 137 -0.46 -19.36 12.50
CA LYS A 137 -0.88 -18.56 11.34
C LYS A 137 -1.71 -17.37 11.82
N LYS A 138 -1.34 -16.17 11.39
CA LYS A 138 -2.10 -14.92 11.59
C LYS A 138 -2.52 -14.39 10.22
N GLN A 139 -3.80 -14.12 10.01
CA GLN A 139 -4.24 -13.41 8.80
C GLN A 139 -4.09 -11.91 9.04
N LEU A 140 -3.43 -11.24 8.10
CA LEU A 140 -3.18 -9.82 8.14
C LEU A 140 -3.60 -9.21 6.80
N SER A 141 -3.72 -7.89 6.76
CA SER A 141 -3.71 -7.16 5.49
C SER A 141 -2.67 -6.05 5.52
N ILE A 142 -2.06 -5.78 4.38
CA ILE A 142 -0.97 -4.82 4.23
C ILE A 142 -1.23 -3.89 3.05
N GLU A 143 -0.74 -2.65 3.16
CA GLU A 143 -0.74 -1.65 2.10
C GLU A 143 0.54 -0.81 2.21
N ALA A 144 0.98 -0.23 1.10
CA ALA A 144 2.17 0.63 1.06
C ALA A 144 1.95 1.92 1.85
N ASN A 145 2.96 2.35 2.62
CA ASN A 145 2.97 3.65 3.29
C ASN A 145 4.32 4.38 3.09
N PRO A 146 4.56 4.91 1.88
CA PRO A 146 5.75 5.66 1.56
C PRO A 146 6.00 6.85 2.48
N GLN A 147 4.96 7.56 2.93
CA GLN A 147 5.08 8.71 3.82
C GLN A 147 5.85 8.40 5.12
N PHE A 148 5.75 7.17 5.63
CA PHE A 148 6.47 6.74 6.82
C PHE A 148 7.59 5.73 6.51
N ASN A 149 7.88 5.47 5.23
CA ASN A 149 8.85 4.48 4.77
C ASN A 149 8.57 3.05 5.27
N THR A 150 7.29 2.70 5.49
CA THR A 150 6.88 1.37 6.00
C THR A 150 5.67 0.79 5.25
N LEU A 151 5.22 -0.39 5.67
CA LEU A 151 3.87 -0.88 5.39
C LEU A 151 2.91 -0.46 6.51
N ASN A 152 1.65 -0.22 6.16
CA ASN A 152 0.58 -0.36 7.15
C ASN A 152 0.23 -1.84 7.26
N ILE A 153 0.01 -2.30 8.49
CA ILE A 153 -0.36 -3.69 8.78
C ILE A 153 -1.65 -3.66 9.59
N TYR A 154 -2.63 -4.44 9.20
CA TYR A 154 -3.91 -4.57 9.88
C TYR A 154 -4.17 -6.02 10.26
N ASN A 155 -4.74 -6.23 11.44
CA ASN A 155 -5.20 -7.56 11.87
C ASN A 155 -6.56 -7.91 11.23
N GLU A 156 -7.09 -9.08 11.58
CA GLU A 156 -8.38 -9.60 11.06
C GLU A 156 -9.58 -8.70 11.38
N THR A 157 -9.49 -7.91 12.44
CA THR A 157 -10.53 -6.94 12.83
C THR A 157 -10.39 -5.58 12.11
N GLY A 158 -9.40 -5.43 11.22
CA GLY A 158 -9.11 -4.18 10.51
C GLY A 158 -8.35 -3.14 11.33
N ASN A 159 -7.92 -3.49 12.55
CA ASN A 159 -7.15 -2.59 13.40
C ASN A 159 -5.67 -2.57 12.99
N ARG A 160 -5.08 -1.36 12.93
CA ARG A 160 -3.66 -1.19 12.60
C ARG A 160 -2.80 -1.76 13.72
N VAL A 161 -1.82 -2.57 13.37
CA VAL A 161 -0.87 -3.22 14.30
C VAL A 161 0.57 -2.89 13.92
N SER A 162 1.48 -2.96 14.89
CA SER A 162 2.91 -2.75 14.65
C SER A 162 3.58 -4.02 14.13
N LEU A 163 4.66 -3.88 13.36
CA LEU A 163 5.48 -5.02 12.95
C LEU A 163 5.98 -5.81 14.17
N ARG A 164 6.42 -5.14 15.23
CA ARG A 164 6.89 -5.79 16.47
C ARG A 164 5.81 -6.65 17.12
N SER A 165 4.57 -6.15 17.22
CA SER A 165 3.44 -6.92 17.74
C SER A 165 3.10 -8.13 16.87
N VAL A 166 3.29 -8.02 15.55
CA VAL A 166 3.11 -9.14 14.64
C VAL A 166 4.19 -10.21 14.86
N LEU A 167 5.45 -9.80 15.03
CA LEU A 167 6.63 -10.64 15.31
C LEU A 167 6.77 -11.10 16.78
N GLY A 168 5.75 -10.93 17.62
CA GLY A 168 5.77 -11.41 19.01
C GLY A 168 6.85 -10.79 19.93
N ILE A 169 7.47 -9.68 19.53
CA ILE A 169 8.53 -9.02 20.32
C ILE A 169 7.85 -8.24 21.46
N SER A 170 7.98 -8.73 22.70
CA SER A 170 7.42 -8.10 23.89
C SER A 170 8.37 -7.04 24.48
N THR A 171 7.93 -5.80 24.76
CA THR A 171 8.45 -4.91 25.84
C THR A 171 7.69 -3.54 25.91
N PRO A 172 7.73 -2.82 27.06
CA PRO A 172 6.64 -1.96 27.54
C PRO A 172 6.44 -0.67 26.74
N GLU A 173 5.18 -0.24 26.74
CA GLU A 173 4.67 0.93 26.04
C GLU A 173 5.40 2.23 26.46
N PRO A 174 6.10 2.94 25.55
CA PRO A 174 6.57 4.27 25.86
C PRO A 174 5.39 5.25 25.82
N ALA A 175 5.21 5.95 26.95
CA ALA A 175 4.25 7.02 27.14
C ALA A 175 4.40 8.09 26.04
N LYS A 176 3.24 8.50 25.49
CA LYS A 176 2.99 9.72 24.68
C LYS A 176 4.12 10.16 23.74
N LEU A 177 4.32 9.40 22.67
CA LEU A 177 4.98 9.88 21.44
C LEU A 177 3.96 9.82 20.29
N SER A 178 4.06 10.75 19.34
CA SER A 178 3.20 10.74 18.16
C SER A 178 3.44 9.46 17.34
N MET A 179 2.40 8.99 16.63
CA MET A 179 2.45 7.72 15.88
C MET A 179 3.58 7.67 14.85
N SER A 180 3.96 8.82 14.28
CA SER A 180 5.05 8.95 13.32
C SER A 180 6.44 8.76 13.96
N GLU A 181 6.62 9.24 15.19
CA GLU A 181 7.88 9.13 15.93
C GLU A 181 8.10 7.73 16.48
N LYS A 182 7.00 7.05 16.90
CA LYS A 182 7.05 5.64 17.32
C LYS A 182 7.56 4.73 16.20
N GLN A 183 7.05 4.88 14.98
CA GLN A 183 7.43 4.02 13.85
C GLN A 183 8.89 4.21 13.41
N HIS A 184 9.38 5.45 13.38
CA HIS A 184 10.76 5.74 13.00
C HIS A 184 11.78 5.28 14.08
N TYR A 185 11.45 5.46 15.36
CA TYR A 185 12.31 5.03 16.48
C TYR A 185 12.38 3.51 16.62
N GLU A 186 11.27 2.80 16.37
CA GLU A 186 11.18 1.36 16.57
C GLU A 186 11.91 0.52 15.51
N PHE A 187 12.04 1.02 14.27
CA PHE A 187 12.74 0.32 13.19
C PHE A 187 14.27 0.27 13.40
N ASN A 188 14.85 1.34 13.96
CA ASN A 188 16.30 1.44 14.18
C ASN A 188 16.84 0.55 15.32
N GLN A 189 15.95 -0.08 16.10
CA GLN A 189 16.33 -0.94 17.24
C GLN A 189 16.11 -2.45 17.00
N ILE A 190 15.76 -2.89 15.78
CA ILE A 190 15.70 -4.33 15.46
C ILE A 190 17.15 -4.87 15.35
N PRO A 191 17.60 -5.80 16.22
CA PRO A 191 18.97 -6.28 16.21
C PRO A 191 19.27 -7.11 14.95
N LYS A 192 20.32 -6.73 14.21
CA LYS A 192 20.76 -7.35 12.93
C LYS A 192 21.31 -8.79 13.01
N LYS A 193 21.11 -9.52 14.12
CA LYS A 193 21.70 -10.86 14.32
C LYS A 193 20.62 -11.91 14.60
N ALA A 194 20.28 -12.69 13.57
CA ALA A 194 20.20 -14.15 13.57
C ALA A 194 19.26 -14.65 12.46
N ILE A 195 19.77 -14.90 11.26
CA ILE A 195 19.14 -15.86 10.34
C ILE A 195 20.25 -16.70 9.73
N ARG A 196 20.37 -17.95 10.19
CA ARG A 196 21.22 -19.01 9.61
C ARG A 196 20.26 -19.94 8.87
N ILE A 197 20.34 -20.00 7.54
CA ILE A 197 19.46 -20.82 6.70
C ILE A 197 20.18 -22.12 6.32
N ARG A 198 19.52 -23.27 6.53
CA ARG A 198 19.76 -24.51 5.78
C ARG A 198 18.46 -24.91 5.09
N ASN A 199 18.52 -25.07 3.77
CA ASN A 199 17.42 -25.49 2.90
C ASN A 199 17.23 -27.02 2.92
N ASN A 200 15.99 -27.46 2.72
CA ASN A 200 15.59 -28.53 1.79
C ASN A 200 14.07 -28.45 1.57
N GLY A 201 13.60 -28.55 0.31
CA GLY A 201 12.21 -28.31 -0.09
C GLY A 201 11.40 -29.56 -0.43
N LEU A 202 10.06 -29.43 -0.53
CA LEU A 202 9.18 -29.83 -1.65
C LEU A 202 7.67 -29.61 -1.31
N SER A 203 7.06 -28.69 -2.07
CA SER A 203 5.71 -28.64 -2.70
C SER A 203 4.32 -28.87 -2.03
N PHE A 204 3.44 -27.90 -2.37
CA PHE A 204 1.98 -27.85 -2.61
C PHE A 204 0.95 -27.67 -1.47
N LEU A 205 0.08 -26.66 -1.70
CA LEU A 205 -0.96 -26.04 -0.85
C LEU A 205 -0.42 -25.39 0.45
N VAL A 206 -0.86 -24.18 0.79
CA VAL A 206 -0.30 -23.41 1.93
C VAL A 206 -0.73 -24.03 3.28
N LEU A 207 -0.09 -25.13 3.66
CA LEU A 207 -0.21 -25.85 4.92
C LEU A 207 1.21 -26.26 5.36
N LEU A 208 1.75 -25.65 6.41
CA LEU A 208 2.99 -26.10 7.05
C LEU A 208 2.62 -27.20 8.07
N ILE A 209 2.86 -28.47 7.73
CA ILE A 209 2.83 -29.62 8.67
C ILE A 209 4.24 -30.21 8.73
N LEU A 210 4.79 -30.31 9.95
CA LEU A 210 6.10 -30.91 10.28
C LEU A 210 5.89 -32.36 10.72
N THR A 211 6.47 -33.34 10.01
CA THR A 211 6.71 -34.68 10.59
C THR A 211 8.02 -35.30 10.08
N HIS A 212 8.97 -35.39 11.02
CA HIS A 212 10.15 -36.27 11.20
C HIS A 212 11.37 -36.04 10.31
#